data_AF-A0AAV0QZY6-F1
#
_entry.id   AF-A0AAV0QZY6-F1
#
_cell.length_a   1.000
_cell.length_b   1.000
_cell.length_c   1.000
_cell.angle_alpha   90.00
_cell.angle_beta   90.00
_cell.angle_gamma   90.00
#
_symmetry.space_group_name_H-M   'P 1'
#
loop_
_entity.id
_entity.type
_entity.pdbx_description
1 polymer ?
#
loop_
_entity_poly.entity_id
_entity_poly.type
_entity_poly.pdbx_seq_one_letter_code
_entity_poly.pdbx_strand_id
1 'polypeptide(L)'
;MQISIICEGADVISLLPGSRLQEVTRMLPIFRVAVNKLKHSLPDLLTVIHVAPNQDVEDFVGRILHEWPAPVVLVPGGDPILKYDAFSASKVALCTSGTVAVELQLARLPCAVAYRAHILTEWFIRYKAKIPYISLPNILMDAPVIPESLFQSCTPTNLAGLLGELMESKERRQEQIVVAEKVLRLLFPSERVAKPLGGGDGEMNFPHCTPSLVAASTILSHGK
;
A
#
# COMPACT_ATOMS: atom_id res chain seq x y z
N MET A 1 -23.83 8.45 -3.98
CA MET A 1 -22.42 8.74 -4.30
C MET A 1 -22.19 10.23 -4.07
N GLN A 2 -21.60 10.62 -2.94
CA GLN A 2 -21.24 12.01 -2.68
C GLN A 2 -19.84 12.20 -3.28
N ILE A 3 -19.74 12.91 -4.40
CA ILE A 3 -18.46 13.38 -4.93
C ILE A 3 -18.00 14.49 -3.97
N SER A 4 -17.19 14.12 -2.98
CA SER A 4 -16.56 15.10 -2.11
C SER A 4 -15.36 15.67 -2.88
N ILE A 5 -15.42 16.95 -3.22
CA ILE A 5 -14.30 17.68 -3.80
C ILE A 5 -13.19 17.69 -2.74
N ILE A 6 -12.05 17.06 -3.06
CA ILE A 6 -10.86 17.12 -2.21
C ILE A 6 -10.25 18.51 -2.42
N CYS A 7 -10.30 19.35 -1.38
CA CYS A 7 -9.72 20.69 -1.43
C CYS A 7 -8.18 20.62 -1.52
N GLU A 8 -7.59 21.55 -2.27
CA GLU A 8 -6.14 21.70 -2.37
C GLU A 8 -5.55 22.02 -0.98
N GLY A 9 -4.59 21.22 -0.52
CA GLY A 9 -3.98 21.34 0.81
C GLY A 9 -4.60 20.49 1.93
N ALA A 10 -5.69 19.75 1.67
CA ALA A 10 -6.27 18.84 2.65
C ALA A 10 -5.30 17.70 3.02
N ASP A 11 -5.37 17.27 4.27
CA ASP A 11 -4.59 16.15 4.79
C ASP A 11 -5.27 14.83 4.41
N VAL A 12 -4.98 14.35 3.20
CA VAL A 12 -5.60 13.15 2.64
C VAL A 12 -4.74 11.91 2.88
N ILE A 13 -5.34 10.88 3.48
CA ILE A 13 -4.72 9.56 3.67
C ILE A 13 -5.46 8.49 2.86
N SER A 14 -4.75 7.83 1.95
CA SER A 14 -5.25 6.65 1.25
C SER A 14 -5.07 5.38 2.09
N LEU A 15 -6.12 4.59 2.26
CA LEU A 15 -6.17 3.39 3.07
C LEU A 15 -6.51 2.19 2.19
N LEU A 16 -5.64 1.18 2.21
CA LEU A 16 -5.74 -0.04 1.40
C LEU A 16 -5.79 -1.25 2.34
N PRO A 17 -6.97 -1.58 2.90
CA PRO A 17 -7.13 -2.55 4.00
C PRO A 17 -7.01 -4.01 3.56
N GLY A 18 -6.83 -4.28 2.27
CA GLY A 18 -6.60 -5.61 1.72
C GLY A 18 -7.68 -6.03 0.72
N SER A 19 -7.42 -7.15 0.03
CA SER A 19 -8.35 -7.68 -0.99
C SER A 19 -9.17 -8.88 -0.53
N ARG A 20 -8.82 -9.46 0.63
CA ARG A 20 -9.49 -10.63 1.19
C ARG A 20 -10.29 -10.23 2.42
N LEU A 21 -11.50 -10.77 2.56
CA LEU A 21 -12.37 -10.49 3.71
C LEU A 21 -11.67 -10.70 5.06
N GLN A 22 -10.90 -11.79 5.23
CA GLN A 22 -10.18 -12.09 6.48
C GLN A 22 -9.10 -11.05 6.84
N GLU A 23 -8.51 -10.40 5.83
CA GLU A 23 -7.52 -9.35 6.02
C GLU A 23 -8.23 -8.04 6.41
N VAL A 24 -9.24 -7.65 5.64
CA VAL A 24 -10.01 -6.42 5.87
C VAL A 24 -10.72 -6.46 7.23
N THR A 25 -11.33 -7.57 7.59
CA THR A 25 -11.98 -7.79 8.90
C THR A 25 -11.06 -7.59 10.08
N ARG A 26 -9.76 -7.83 9.91
CA ARG A 26 -8.75 -7.67 10.95
C ARG A 26 -8.12 -6.28 10.92
N MET A 27 -7.82 -5.77 9.73
CA MET A 27 -7.01 -4.56 9.55
C MET A 27 -7.84 -3.29 9.60
N LEU A 28 -9.03 -3.27 9.00
CA LEU A 28 -9.85 -2.07 8.91
C LEU A 28 -10.29 -1.53 10.29
N PRO A 29 -10.64 -2.35 11.30
CA PRO A 29 -10.85 -1.85 12.65
C PRO A 29 -9.62 -1.19 13.28
N ILE A 30 -8.42 -1.72 13.01
CA ILE A 30 -7.16 -1.14 13.50
C ILE A 30 -6.92 0.21 12.82
N PHE A 31 -7.17 0.30 11.52
CA PHE A 31 -7.05 1.53 10.75
C PHE A 31 -8.02 2.59 11.27
N ARG A 32 -9.28 2.22 11.55
CA ARG A 32 -10.27 3.13 12.13
C ARG A 32 -9.77 3.78 13.42
N VAL A 33 -9.22 2.97 14.34
CA VAL A 33 -8.72 3.47 15.63
C VAL A 33 -7.47 4.33 15.42
N ALA A 34 -6.61 4.00 14.46
CA ALA A 34 -5.44 4.82 14.11
C ALA A 34 -5.86 6.19 13.54
N VAL A 35 -6.83 6.22 12.62
CA VAL A 35 -7.40 7.46 12.07
C VAL A 35 -8.05 8.29 13.17
N ASN A 36 -8.78 7.67 14.11
CA ASN A 36 -9.37 8.38 15.23
C ASN A 36 -8.30 9.10 16.09
N LYS A 37 -7.13 8.47 16.27
CA LYS A 37 -6.00 9.09 16.98
C LYS A 37 -5.42 10.27 16.20
N LEU A 38 -5.25 10.12 14.89
CA LEU A 38 -4.70 11.16 14.01
C LEU A 38 -5.61 12.37 13.86
N LYS A 39 -6.93 12.20 13.91
CA LYS A 39 -7.90 13.30 13.79
C LYS A 39 -7.66 14.41 14.82
N HIS A 40 -7.11 14.08 15.99
CA HIS A 40 -6.82 15.08 17.01
C HIS A 40 -5.65 16.01 16.64
N SER A 41 -4.66 15.53 15.88
CA SER A 41 -3.52 16.31 15.41
C SER A 41 -3.71 16.87 13.99
N LEU A 42 -4.60 16.27 13.20
CA LEU A 42 -4.93 16.63 11.82
C LEU A 42 -6.42 16.96 11.73
N PRO A 43 -6.84 18.20 12.07
CA PRO A 43 -8.27 18.56 12.14
C PRO A 43 -8.97 18.48 10.78
N ASP A 44 -8.25 18.70 9.69
CA ASP A 44 -8.74 18.65 8.30
C ASP A 44 -8.44 17.30 7.61
N LEU A 45 -8.25 16.24 8.40
CA LEU A 45 -7.97 14.89 7.91
C LEU A 45 -9.14 14.32 7.10
N LEU A 46 -8.87 13.96 5.85
CA LEU A 46 -9.77 13.19 4.99
C LEU A 46 -9.17 11.82 4.70
N THR A 47 -10.01 10.80 4.70
CA THR A 47 -9.59 9.43 4.39
C THR A 47 -10.18 8.97 3.06
N VAL A 48 -9.40 8.21 2.30
CA VAL A 48 -9.88 7.52 1.11
C VAL A 48 -9.68 6.03 1.33
N ILE A 49 -10.74 5.23 1.29
CA ILE A 49 -10.64 3.77 1.43
C ILE A 49 -10.78 3.14 0.05
N HIS A 50 -9.74 2.44 -0.37
CA HIS A 50 -9.71 1.66 -1.61
C HIS A 50 -10.25 0.27 -1.35
N VAL A 51 -11.39 -0.04 -1.95
CA VAL A 51 -12.10 -1.30 -1.76
C VAL A 51 -11.74 -2.23 -2.90
N ALA A 52 -11.32 -3.46 -2.60
CA ALA A 52 -11.06 -4.45 -3.64
C ALA A 52 -12.38 -4.91 -4.30
N PRO A 53 -12.38 -5.34 -5.58
CA PRO A 53 -13.58 -5.79 -6.28
C PRO A 53 -14.05 -7.15 -5.74
N ASN A 54 -14.70 -7.13 -4.59
CA ASN A 54 -15.18 -8.29 -3.86
C ASN A 54 -16.38 -7.88 -2.99
N GLN A 55 -17.55 -8.46 -3.26
CA GLN A 55 -18.79 -8.09 -2.59
C GLN A 55 -18.73 -8.23 -1.07
N ASP A 56 -18.13 -9.31 -0.54
CA ASP A 56 -18.03 -9.51 0.90
C ASP A 56 -17.19 -8.41 1.56
N VAL A 57 -16.14 -7.96 0.85
CA VAL A 57 -15.27 -6.87 1.31
C VAL A 57 -16.03 -5.55 1.26
N GLU A 58 -16.76 -5.26 0.19
CA GLU A 58 -17.59 -4.07 0.06
C GLU A 58 -18.64 -3.98 1.18
N ASP A 59 -19.36 -5.06 1.43
CA ASP A 59 -20.39 -5.16 2.47
C ASP A 59 -19.80 -4.97 3.87
N PHE A 60 -18.60 -5.53 4.12
CA PHE A 60 -17.92 -5.36 5.39
C PHE A 60 -17.42 -3.92 5.59
N VAL A 61 -16.80 -3.33 4.57
CA VAL A 61 -16.35 -1.93 4.60
C VAL A 61 -17.55 -1.03 4.90
N GLY A 62 -18.64 -1.17 4.14
CA GLY A 62 -19.86 -0.36 4.31
C GLY A 62 -20.39 -0.36 5.74
N ARG A 63 -20.40 -1.52 6.41
CA ARG A 63 -20.81 -1.63 7.82
C ARG A 63 -19.89 -0.87 8.78
N ILE A 64 -18.57 -0.92 8.56
CA ILE A 64 -17.60 -0.23 9.43
C ILE A 64 -17.70 1.30 9.29
N LEU A 65 -18.09 1.80 8.11
CA LEU A 65 -18.11 3.23 7.83
C LEU A 65 -19.05 4.03 8.74
N HIS A 66 -20.11 3.41 9.25
CA HIS A 66 -21.03 4.07 10.19
C HIS A 66 -20.33 4.57 11.46
N GLU A 67 -19.22 3.94 11.85
CA GLU A 67 -18.43 4.30 13.03
C GLU A 67 -17.11 5.00 12.64
N TRP A 68 -16.97 5.44 11.39
CA TRP A 68 -15.71 6.01 10.92
C TRP A 68 -15.49 7.42 11.50
N PRO A 69 -14.30 7.71 12.06
CA PRO A 69 -14.10 8.91 12.87
C PRO A 69 -13.91 10.21 12.05
N ALA A 70 -13.65 10.12 10.75
CA ALA A 70 -13.30 11.25 9.88
C ALA A 70 -14.13 11.24 8.57
N PRO A 71 -14.16 12.33 7.78
CA PRO A 71 -14.65 12.28 6.42
C PRO A 71 -13.97 11.15 5.61
N VAL A 72 -14.77 10.39 4.86
CA VAL A 72 -14.30 9.23 4.13
C VAL A 72 -14.89 9.16 2.73
N VAL A 73 -14.03 8.93 1.75
CA VAL A 73 -14.40 8.64 0.36
C VAL A 73 -14.09 7.18 0.07
N LEU A 74 -15.03 6.47 -0.55
CA LEU A 74 -14.78 5.12 -1.04
C LEU A 74 -14.37 5.15 -2.50
N VAL A 75 -13.29 4.46 -2.81
CA VAL A 75 -12.89 4.15 -4.18
C VAL A 75 -13.24 2.68 -4.44
N PRO A 76 -14.24 2.40 -5.29
CA PRO A 76 -14.62 1.03 -5.61
C PRO A 76 -13.51 0.32 -6.40
N GLY A 77 -13.48 -1.00 -6.28
CA GLY A 77 -12.52 -1.83 -6.99
C GLY A 77 -12.84 -1.87 -8.48
N GLY A 78 -11.81 -2.08 -9.31
CA GLY A 78 -11.98 -2.25 -10.75
C GLY A 78 -11.96 -0.97 -11.57
N ASP A 79 -11.80 0.20 -10.95
CA ASP A 79 -11.52 1.47 -11.64
C ASP A 79 -10.09 1.94 -11.35
N PRO A 80 -9.13 1.63 -12.25
CA PRO A 80 -7.75 2.08 -12.09
C PRO A 80 -7.63 3.60 -12.12
N ILE A 81 -8.39 4.29 -12.97
CA ILE A 81 -8.26 5.75 -13.14
C ILE A 81 -8.62 6.44 -11.83
N LEU A 82 -9.79 6.11 -11.27
CA LEU A 82 -10.24 6.68 -10.01
C LEU A 82 -9.29 6.36 -8.85
N LYS A 83 -8.68 5.17 -8.84
CA LYS A 83 -7.67 4.78 -7.86
C LYS A 83 -6.42 5.66 -7.94
N TYR A 84 -5.87 5.87 -9.13
CA TYR A 84 -4.67 6.70 -9.32
C TYR A 84 -4.95 8.19 -9.13
N ASP A 85 -6.17 8.66 -9.44
CA ASP A 85 -6.60 10.02 -9.10
C ASP A 85 -6.64 10.23 -7.59
N ALA A 86 -7.20 9.26 -6.86
CA ALA A 86 -7.20 9.27 -5.40
C ALA A 86 -5.78 9.19 -4.81
N PHE A 87 -4.87 8.41 -5.41
CA PHE A 87 -3.46 8.41 -5.01
C PHE A 87 -2.81 9.78 -5.22
N SER A 88 -3.06 10.41 -6.35
CA SER A 88 -2.52 11.74 -6.69
C SER A 88 -3.02 12.83 -5.74
N ALA A 89 -4.26 12.69 -5.24
CA ALA A 89 -4.83 13.58 -4.24
C ALA A 89 -4.37 13.28 -2.80
N SER A 90 -3.70 12.14 -2.56
CA SER A 90 -3.28 11.71 -1.22
C SER A 90 -1.89 12.21 -0.86
N LYS A 91 -1.68 12.61 0.41
CA LYS A 91 -0.36 12.98 0.93
C LYS A 91 0.45 11.75 1.34
N VAL A 92 -0.22 10.76 1.94
CA VAL A 92 0.36 9.48 2.35
C VAL A 92 -0.64 8.34 2.17
N ALA A 93 -0.15 7.10 2.19
CA ALA A 93 -0.98 5.89 2.18
C ALA A 93 -0.64 4.90 3.31
N LEU A 94 -1.63 4.11 3.72
CA LEU A 94 -1.48 2.95 4.58
C LEU A 94 -1.98 1.71 3.84
N CYS A 95 -1.11 0.72 3.64
CA CYS A 95 -1.49 -0.50 2.94
C CYS A 95 -1.15 -1.77 3.71
N THR A 96 -1.89 -2.83 3.41
CA THR A 96 -1.77 -4.14 4.07
C THR A 96 -0.89 -5.13 3.32
N SER A 97 -0.77 -4.96 2.00
CA SER A 97 -0.02 -5.84 1.12
C SER A 97 1.30 -5.22 0.66
N GLY A 98 2.35 -6.05 0.67
CA GLY A 98 3.65 -5.69 0.09
C GLY A 98 3.61 -5.45 -1.43
N THR A 99 2.65 -6.02 -2.17
CA THR A 99 2.48 -5.73 -3.61
C THR A 99 1.82 -4.38 -3.86
N VAL A 100 0.90 -3.98 -2.99
CA VAL A 100 0.29 -2.64 -3.03
C VAL A 100 1.33 -1.57 -2.68
N ALA A 101 2.30 -1.89 -1.82
CA ALA A 101 3.43 -1.00 -1.56
C ALA A 101 4.19 -0.66 -2.86
N VAL A 102 4.41 -1.61 -3.76
CA VAL A 102 5.05 -1.35 -5.08
C VAL A 102 4.21 -0.41 -5.93
N GLU A 103 2.89 -0.61 -5.95
CA GLU A 103 1.98 0.26 -6.69
C GLU A 103 2.00 1.71 -6.16
N LEU A 104 2.07 1.87 -4.84
CA LEU A 104 2.22 3.18 -4.20
C LEU A 104 3.56 3.84 -4.52
N GLN A 105 4.65 3.05 -4.60
CA GLN A 105 5.95 3.54 -5.06
C GLN A 105 5.91 3.98 -6.53
N LEU A 106 5.22 3.24 -7.41
CA LEU A 106 4.97 3.65 -8.80
C LEU A 106 4.21 4.97 -8.88
N ALA A 107 3.22 5.15 -8.00
CA ALA A 107 2.45 6.40 -7.89
C ALA A 107 3.21 7.53 -7.18
N ARG A 108 4.46 7.30 -6.72
CA ARG A 108 5.25 8.23 -5.89
C ARG A 108 4.49 8.71 -4.64
N LEU A 109 3.63 7.86 -4.09
CA LEU A 109 2.85 8.14 -2.90
C LEU A 109 3.56 7.55 -1.67
N PRO A 110 4.11 8.38 -0.76
CA PRO A 110 4.72 7.90 0.46
C PRO A 110 3.74 7.05 1.26
N CYS A 111 4.22 5.95 1.84
CA CYS A 111 3.33 5.02 2.51
C CYS A 111 3.95 4.37 3.75
N ALA A 112 3.08 3.73 4.53
CA ALA A 112 3.43 2.79 5.57
C ALA A 112 2.75 1.44 5.29
N VAL A 113 3.42 0.35 5.65
CA VAL A 113 2.89 -1.01 5.49
C VAL A 113 2.47 -1.54 6.85
N ALA A 114 1.27 -2.09 6.93
CA ALA A 114 0.70 -2.61 8.17
C ALA A 114 0.11 -3.99 7.95
N TYR A 115 0.59 -5.00 8.67
CA TYR A 115 0.07 -6.35 8.50
C TYR A 115 -0.09 -7.06 9.83
N ARG A 116 -1.27 -7.62 10.07
CA ARG A 116 -1.54 -8.47 11.25
C ARG A 116 -1.93 -9.88 10.79
N ALA A 117 -1.07 -10.85 11.07
CA ALA A 117 -1.37 -12.26 10.83
C ALA A 117 -2.27 -12.85 11.95
N HIS A 118 -2.71 -14.09 11.77
CA HIS A 118 -3.23 -14.87 12.89
C HIS A 118 -2.08 -15.22 13.85
N ILE A 119 -2.34 -15.24 15.17
CA ILE A 119 -1.31 -15.37 16.22
C ILE A 119 -0.43 -16.61 16.03
N LEU A 120 -1.03 -17.74 15.63
CA LEU A 120 -0.31 -18.99 15.34
C LEU A 120 0.60 -18.88 14.10
N THR A 121 0.14 -18.17 13.07
CA THR A 121 0.90 -17.91 11.85
C THR A 121 2.08 -16.97 12.11
N GLU A 122 1.87 -15.94 12.95
CA GLU A 122 2.93 -15.03 13.38
C GLU A 122 4.06 -15.77 14.11
N TRP A 123 3.71 -16.66 15.05
CA TRP A 123 4.70 -17.41 15.82
C TRP A 123 5.55 -18.31 14.90
N PHE A 124 4.91 -18.99 13.94
CA PHE A 124 5.60 -19.85 12.98
C PHE A 124 6.51 -19.07 12.02
N ILE A 125 6.05 -17.92 11.50
CA ILE A 125 6.83 -17.07 10.60
C ILE A 125 8.05 -16.49 11.34
N ARG A 126 7.87 -15.97 12.56
CA ARG A 126 8.98 -15.44 13.36
C ARG A 126 10.02 -16.50 13.69
N TYR A 127 9.59 -17.73 14.00
CA TYR A 127 10.50 -18.82 14.35
C TYR A 127 11.30 -19.34 13.14
N LYS A 128 10.66 -19.43 11.97
CA LYS A 128 11.26 -20.11 10.81
C LYS A 128 11.94 -19.18 9.80
N ALA A 129 11.52 -17.92 9.71
CA ALA A 129 11.81 -17.13 8.52
C ALA A 129 12.89 -16.05 8.68
N LYS A 130 13.22 -15.57 9.90
CA LYS A 130 14.20 -14.46 10.14
C LYS A 130 14.15 -13.34 9.08
N ILE A 131 12.97 -13.01 8.54
CA ILE A 131 12.87 -12.04 7.45
C ILE A 131 12.80 -10.65 8.09
N PRO A 132 13.76 -9.75 7.83
CA PRO A 132 13.76 -8.42 8.43
C PRO A 132 12.65 -7.51 7.89
N TYR A 133 12.17 -7.78 6.66
CA TYR A 133 11.19 -6.96 5.95
C TYR A 133 10.13 -7.79 5.23
N ILE A 134 8.89 -7.30 5.16
CA ILE A 134 7.81 -7.99 4.41
C ILE A 134 7.47 -7.27 3.11
N SER A 135 7.63 -5.96 3.05
CA SER A 135 7.34 -5.21 1.83
C SER A 135 8.44 -5.43 0.79
N LEU A 136 8.04 -5.60 -0.47
CA LEU A 136 9.00 -5.79 -1.55
C LEU A 136 10.01 -4.63 -1.67
N PRO A 137 9.61 -3.34 -1.53
CA PRO A 137 10.58 -2.24 -1.56
C PRO A 137 11.69 -2.37 -0.52
N ASN A 138 11.36 -2.76 0.72
CA ASN A 138 12.35 -2.94 1.77
C ASN A 138 13.23 -4.18 1.53
N ILE A 139 12.64 -5.27 1.03
CA ILE A 139 13.39 -6.48 0.67
C ILE A 139 14.40 -6.18 -0.44
N LEU A 140 14.02 -5.41 -1.47
CA LEU A 140 14.92 -5.07 -2.58
C LEU A 140 16.04 -4.11 -2.18
N MET A 141 15.77 -3.21 -1.24
CA MET A 141 16.74 -2.25 -0.75
C MET A 141 17.60 -2.79 0.40
N ASP A 142 17.23 -3.96 0.95
CA ASP A 142 17.75 -4.50 2.22
C ASP A 142 17.80 -3.45 3.35
N ALA A 143 16.79 -2.57 3.37
CA ALA A 143 16.73 -1.41 4.25
C ALA A 143 15.28 -1.03 4.55
N PRO A 144 14.97 -0.42 5.73
CA PRO A 144 13.63 -0.02 6.12
C PRO A 144 13.23 1.29 5.42
N VAL A 145 13.14 1.28 4.09
CA VAL A 145 12.86 2.47 3.28
C VAL A 145 11.40 2.91 3.38
N ILE A 146 10.50 1.96 3.59
CA ILE A 146 9.09 2.16 3.92
C ILE A 146 8.90 1.69 5.37
N PRO A 147 8.30 2.50 6.27
CA PRO A 147 8.02 2.07 7.61
C PRO A 147 7.01 0.92 7.63
N GLU A 148 7.34 -0.14 8.38
CA GLU A 148 6.49 -1.33 8.52
C GLU A 148 6.02 -1.50 9.96
N SER A 149 4.73 -1.73 10.15
CA SER A 149 4.13 -2.09 11.42
C SER A 149 3.54 -3.50 11.31
N LEU A 150 4.34 -4.48 11.73
CA LEU A 150 4.04 -5.88 11.48
C LEU A 150 3.60 -6.60 12.75
N PHE A 151 2.68 -7.54 12.58
CA PHE A 151 2.31 -8.54 13.55
C PHE A 151 1.83 -7.95 14.89
N GLN A 152 2.39 -8.36 16.04
CA GLN A 152 2.11 -7.76 17.35
C GLN A 152 2.36 -6.25 17.39
N SER A 153 3.31 -5.74 16.61
CA SER A 153 3.60 -4.31 16.53
C SER A 153 2.55 -3.54 15.71
N CYS A 154 1.70 -4.23 14.94
CA CYS A 154 0.57 -3.65 14.22
C CYS A 154 -0.56 -3.24 15.18
N THR A 155 -0.31 -2.15 15.91
CA THR A 155 -1.23 -1.55 16.86
C THR A 155 -1.72 -0.19 16.36
N PRO A 156 -2.93 0.25 16.72
CA PRO A 156 -3.44 1.55 16.28
C PRO A 156 -2.53 2.73 16.62
N THR A 157 -1.85 2.69 17.78
CA THR A 157 -0.91 3.72 18.21
C THR A 157 0.32 3.78 17.31
N ASN A 158 0.90 2.63 16.97
CA ASN A 158 2.06 2.59 16.08
C ASN A 158 1.68 3.06 14.66
N LEU A 159 0.53 2.64 14.15
CA LEU A 159 0.05 3.09 12.84
C LEU A 159 -0.18 4.60 12.81
N ALA A 160 -0.79 5.16 13.85
CA ALA A 160 -0.96 6.60 13.99
C ALA A 160 0.39 7.33 14.06
N GLY A 161 1.37 6.81 14.80
CA GLY A 161 2.71 7.39 14.85
C GLY A 161 3.39 7.43 13.47
N LEU A 162 3.42 6.29 12.77
CA LEU A 162 4.03 6.20 11.44
C LEU A 162 3.37 7.15 10.43
N LEU A 163 2.03 7.20 10.42
CA LEU A 163 1.30 8.10 9.55
C LEU A 163 1.48 9.56 9.93
N GLY A 164 1.46 9.90 11.22
CA GLY A 164 1.68 11.25 11.71
C GLY A 164 3.06 11.77 11.30
N GLU A 165 4.09 10.97 11.49
CA GLU A 165 5.45 11.28 11.06
C GLU A 165 5.56 11.53 9.56
N LEU A 166 4.90 10.69 8.73
CA LEU A 166 4.87 10.89 7.28
C LEU A 166 4.02 12.09 6.88
N MET A 167 2.97 12.45 7.62
CA MET A 167 2.14 13.62 7.34
C MET A 167 2.86 14.93 7.66
N GLU A 168 3.60 14.97 8.77
CA GLU A 168 4.34 16.15 9.23
C GLU A 168 5.64 16.36 8.44
N SER A 169 6.43 15.30 8.22
CA SER A 169 7.77 15.43 7.63
C SER A 169 7.75 15.38 6.10
N LYS A 170 7.89 16.56 5.47
CA LYS A 170 8.13 16.65 4.02
C LYS A 170 9.44 15.97 3.60
N GLU A 171 10.47 16.02 4.43
CA GLU A 171 11.77 15.40 4.19
C GLU A 171 11.63 13.88 4.07
N ARG A 172 11.00 13.21 5.03
CA ARG A 172 10.80 11.75 4.98
C ARG A 172 9.95 11.30 3.80
N ARG A 173 8.92 12.09 3.44
CA ARG A 173 8.14 11.84 2.22
C ARG A 173 9.02 11.92 0.98
N GLN A 174 9.88 12.94 0.91
CA GLN A 174 10.79 13.11 -0.23
C GLN A 174 11.84 12.00 -0.31
N GLU A 175 12.38 11.56 0.84
CA GLU A 175 13.29 10.41 0.91
C GLU A 175 12.65 9.16 0.34
N GLN A 176 11.40 8.84 0.75
CA GLN A 176 10.68 7.71 0.18
C GLN A 176 10.49 7.84 -1.32
N ILE A 177 10.13 9.03 -1.84
CA ILE A 177 9.95 9.25 -3.28
C ILE A 177 11.27 9.03 -4.04
N VAL A 178 12.39 9.50 -3.52
CA VAL A 178 13.71 9.31 -4.15
C VAL A 178 14.12 7.84 -4.13
N VAL A 179 13.84 7.12 -3.03
CA VAL A 179 14.11 5.69 -2.94
C VAL A 179 13.20 4.88 -3.85
N ALA A 180 11.94 5.29 -4.03
CA ALA A 180 10.99 4.66 -4.94
C ALA A 180 11.60 4.51 -6.34
N GLU A 181 12.29 5.54 -6.85
CA GLU A 181 12.93 5.49 -8.17
C GLU A 181 14.03 4.41 -8.24
N LYS A 182 14.78 4.19 -7.16
CA LYS A 182 15.78 3.12 -7.07
C LYS A 182 15.10 1.74 -7.04
N VAL A 183 14.05 1.58 -6.24
CA VAL A 183 13.25 0.34 -6.16
C VAL A 183 12.69 -0.01 -7.54
N LEU A 184 12.15 0.96 -8.27
CA LEU A 184 11.61 0.76 -9.61
C LEU A 184 12.67 0.34 -10.63
N ARG A 185 13.88 0.90 -10.57
CA ARG A 185 15.01 0.46 -11.42
C ARG A 185 15.44 -0.98 -11.13
N LEU A 186 15.33 -1.43 -9.89
CA LEU A 186 15.63 -2.82 -9.51
C LEU A 186 14.51 -3.79 -9.96
N LEU A 187 13.25 -3.36 -9.88
CA LEU A 187 12.08 -4.13 -10.34
C LEU A 187 12.00 -4.25 -11.85
N PHE A 188 12.34 -3.17 -12.56
CA PHE A 188 12.41 -3.11 -14.01
C PHE A 188 13.85 -2.77 -14.43
N PRO A 189 14.81 -3.71 -14.31
CA PRO A 189 16.15 -3.49 -14.82
C PRO A 189 16.01 -3.20 -16.30
N SER A 190 16.38 -1.99 -16.73
CA SER A 190 16.33 -1.59 -18.13
C SER A 190 16.91 -2.70 -19.00
N GLU A 191 16.08 -3.21 -19.93
CA GLU A 191 16.44 -4.07 -21.05
C GLU A 191 17.34 -5.29 -20.75
N ARG A 192 16.74 -6.39 -20.29
CA ARG A 192 17.19 -7.75 -20.69
C ARG A 192 15.94 -8.52 -21.07
N VAL A 193 15.61 -8.71 -22.36
CA VAL A 193 16.45 -9.31 -23.40
C VAL A 193 16.26 -8.57 -24.73
N ALA A 194 17.02 -7.50 -24.97
CA ALA A 194 17.44 -7.14 -26.32
C ALA A 194 18.60 -8.07 -26.71
N LYS A 195 18.28 -9.34 -26.95
CA LYS A 195 19.12 -10.22 -27.76
C LYS A 195 18.39 -10.26 -29.11
N PRO A 196 19.00 -9.86 -30.23
CA PRO A 196 18.37 -10.03 -31.53
C PRO A 196 18.28 -11.53 -31.80
N LEU A 197 17.15 -12.13 -31.47
CA LEU A 197 16.76 -13.41 -32.03
C LEU A 197 16.15 -13.08 -33.38
N GLY A 198 16.85 -13.44 -34.43
CA GLY A 198 16.48 -13.11 -35.80
C GLY A 198 15.11 -13.67 -36.18
N GLY A 199 14.47 -12.95 -37.10
CA GLY A 199 13.53 -13.48 -38.10
C GLY A 199 12.16 -13.89 -37.60
N GLY A 200 11.16 -13.05 -37.86
CA GLY A 200 9.75 -13.46 -37.89
C GLY A 200 8.80 -12.34 -37.51
N ASP A 201 8.17 -11.72 -38.50
CA ASP A 201 7.03 -10.82 -38.33
C ASP A 201 5.89 -11.53 -37.59
N GLY A 202 5.49 -10.98 -36.44
CA GLY A 202 4.34 -11.43 -35.67
C GLY A 202 4.00 -10.41 -34.59
N GLU A 203 2.84 -9.79 -34.69
CA GLU A 203 2.29 -8.81 -33.76
C GLU A 203 2.48 -9.23 -32.29
N MET A 204 3.22 -8.43 -31.52
CA MET A 204 3.42 -8.66 -30.09
C MET A 204 2.22 -8.17 -29.30
N ASN A 205 1.40 -9.14 -28.87
CA ASN A 205 0.36 -8.97 -27.87
C ASN A 205 1.04 -8.87 -26.48
N PHE A 206 1.01 -7.71 -25.82
CA PHE A 206 1.54 -7.55 -24.46
C PHE A 206 0.63 -8.27 -23.45
N PRO A 207 1.07 -9.32 -22.73
CA PRO A 207 0.25 -9.91 -21.69
C PRO A 207 0.22 -8.98 -20.48
N HIS A 208 -0.95 -8.82 -19.87
CA HIS A 208 -1.19 -8.05 -18.64
C HIS A 208 -0.24 -8.47 -17.50
N CYS A 209 0.87 -7.77 -17.34
CA CYS A 209 1.78 -7.95 -16.22
C CYS A 209 1.22 -7.20 -15.00
N THR A 210 0.62 -7.92 -14.06
CA THR A 210 0.15 -7.32 -12.80
C THR A 210 1.34 -7.00 -11.88
N PRO A 211 1.25 -5.98 -10.99
CA PRO A 211 2.30 -5.70 -10.00
C PRO A 211 2.69 -6.93 -9.18
N SER A 212 1.75 -7.84 -8.93
CA SER A 212 1.96 -9.12 -8.27
C SER A 212 2.88 -10.07 -9.04
N LEU A 213 2.76 -10.12 -10.38
CA LEU A 213 3.59 -10.96 -11.25
C LEU A 213 5.02 -10.42 -11.37
N VAL A 214 5.15 -9.09 -11.48
CA VAL A 214 6.45 -8.42 -11.46
C VAL A 214 7.14 -8.67 -10.11
N ALA A 215 6.42 -8.48 -9.00
CA ALA A 215 6.93 -8.76 -7.67
C ALA A 215 7.43 -10.21 -7.51
N ALA A 216 6.62 -11.18 -7.94
CA ALA A 216 6.97 -12.60 -7.85
C ALA A 216 8.21 -12.95 -8.70
N SER A 217 8.34 -12.42 -9.91
CA SER A 217 9.50 -12.69 -10.79
C SER A 217 10.78 -12.05 -10.26
N THR A 218 10.71 -10.87 -9.64
CA THR A 218 11.88 -10.23 -9.02
C THR A 218 12.35 -11.00 -7.78
N ILE A 219 11.43 -11.46 -6.91
CA ILE A 219 11.79 -12.27 -5.73
C ILE A 219 12.48 -13.58 -6.15
N LEU A 220 11.95 -14.27 -7.18
CA LEU A 220 12.54 -15.52 -7.67
C LEU A 220 13.90 -15.34 -8.34
N SER A 221 14.18 -14.17 -8.93
CA SER A 221 15.47 -13.88 -9.58
C SER A 221 16.54 -13.41 -8.60
N HIS A 222 16.17 -12.78 -7.49
CA HIS A 222 17.09 -12.29 -6.46
C HIS A 222 17.29 -13.25 -5.27
N GLY A 223 16.54 -14.36 -5.20
CA GLY A 223 16.65 -15.37 -4.14
C GLY A 223 17.77 -16.42 -4.33
N LYS A 224 18.89 -16.07 -5.00
CA LYS A 224 20.07 -16.93 -5.15
C LYS A 224 21.28 -16.35 -4.43
#